data_AF-A0A1B1YNT7-F1
#
_entry.id   AF-A0A1B1YNT7-F1
#
_cell.length_a   1.000
_cell.length_b   1.000
_cell.length_c   1.000
_cell.angle_alpha   90.00
_cell.angle_beta   90.00
_cell.angle_gamma   90.00
#
_symmetry.space_group_name_H-M   'P 1'
#
loop_
_entity.id
_entity.type
_entity.pdbx_description
1 polymer ?
#
loop_
_entity_poly.entity_id
_entity_poly.type
_entity_poly.pdbx_seq_one_letter_code
_entity_poly.pdbx_strand_id
1 'polypeptide(L)'
;MKIQKSRKEERLNKLMTAFYDYIGECHIDNICAETENLKEEIDKIEIPETLDERVYRYINSVKGRKSRQRFIAKFRNTSSRVAVILLALLFSLITLTLSVEAFRVHIYNLFFTDHKEFSNAKTMEISDENNAISGWSDYYFPAYIPEGFYIKSAREIEGIRVIKYVNDNNEYIYFIQASNGTEISLDTESGNKKEITINGKRALFAEKEGKNILIWNNEEFSFHLTSNLDERKMKFIAESLEKK
;
A
#
# COMPACT_ATOMS: atom_id res chain seq x y z
N MET A 1 49.48 35.06 -73.13
CA MET A 1 49.99 34.63 -71.81
C MET A 1 48.90 34.27 -70.79
N LYS A 2 47.82 35.08 -70.61
CA LYS A 2 46.74 34.80 -69.65
C LYS A 2 45.92 33.51 -69.93
N ILE A 3 45.59 33.23 -71.19
CA ILE A 3 44.77 32.06 -71.59
C ILE A 3 45.48 30.72 -71.29
N GLN A 4 46.80 30.68 -71.49
CA GLN A 4 47.61 29.47 -71.29
C GLN A 4 47.83 29.16 -69.80
N LYS A 5 47.85 30.19 -68.95
CA LYS A 5 47.91 30.06 -67.48
C LYS A 5 46.59 29.52 -66.92
N SER A 6 45.46 30.05 -67.37
CA SER A 6 44.12 29.56 -67.02
C SER A 6 43.89 28.09 -67.45
N ARG A 7 44.35 27.70 -68.65
CA ARG A 7 44.26 26.31 -69.14
C ARG A 7 45.11 25.34 -68.32
N LYS A 8 46.24 25.79 -67.76
CA LYS A 8 47.11 24.99 -66.89
C LYS A 8 46.48 24.79 -65.52
N GLU A 9 45.86 25.84 -64.96
CA GLU A 9 45.09 25.76 -63.71
C GLU A 9 43.88 24.83 -63.84
N GLU A 10 43.15 24.90 -64.96
CA GLU A 10 42.01 24.00 -65.20
C GLU A 10 42.43 22.52 -65.28
N ARG A 11 43.55 22.24 -65.95
CA ARG A 11 44.12 20.88 -66.02
C ARG A 11 44.62 20.39 -64.67
N LEU A 12 45.21 21.28 -63.86
CA LEU A 12 45.66 20.96 -62.52
C LEU A 12 44.46 20.62 -61.61
N ASN A 13 43.39 21.39 -61.68
CA ASN A 13 42.17 21.10 -60.93
C ASN A 13 41.56 19.75 -61.31
N LYS A 14 41.48 19.41 -62.61
CA LYS A 14 40.99 18.08 -63.05
C LYS A 14 41.87 16.95 -62.52
N LEU A 15 43.19 17.13 -62.51
CA LEU A 15 44.11 16.15 -61.95
C LEU A 15 43.93 15.99 -60.43
N MET A 16 43.77 17.10 -59.71
CA MET A 16 43.51 17.09 -58.27
C MET A 16 42.19 16.41 -57.93
N THR A 17 41.12 16.67 -58.69
CA THR A 17 39.83 15.99 -58.52
C THR A 17 39.99 14.48 -58.73
N ALA A 18 40.60 14.04 -59.83
CA ALA A 18 40.82 12.61 -60.07
C ALA A 18 41.69 11.94 -59.00
N PHE A 19 42.67 12.66 -58.45
CA PHE A 19 43.50 12.18 -57.34
C PHE A 19 42.70 12.05 -56.03
N TYR A 20 41.86 13.04 -55.72
CA TYR A 20 40.97 12.97 -54.55
C TYR A 20 39.89 11.90 -54.69
N ASP A 21 39.33 11.72 -55.89
CA ASP A 21 38.36 10.65 -56.17
C ASP A 21 39.02 9.28 -55.98
N TYR A 22 40.23 9.07 -56.49
CA TYR A 22 40.98 7.83 -56.29
C TYR A 22 41.29 7.53 -54.82
N ILE A 23 41.75 8.54 -54.07
CA ILE A 23 41.96 8.40 -52.62
C ILE A 23 40.62 8.10 -51.92
N GLY A 24 39.56 8.79 -52.31
CA GLY A 24 38.20 8.59 -51.80
C GLY A 24 37.75 7.15 -52.01
N GLU A 25 37.86 6.60 -53.21
CA GLU A 25 37.50 5.21 -53.52
C GLU A 25 38.31 4.21 -52.68
N CYS A 26 39.63 4.40 -52.55
CA CYS A 26 40.46 3.52 -51.70
C CYS A 26 40.07 3.56 -50.21
N HIS A 27 39.49 4.66 -49.72
CA HIS A 27 39.07 4.79 -48.33
C HIS A 27 37.60 4.42 -48.09
N ILE A 28 36.74 4.54 -49.10
CA ILE A 28 35.31 4.19 -49.02
C ILE A 28 35.17 2.72 -48.64
N ASP A 29 35.90 1.82 -49.28
CA ASP A 29 35.79 0.38 -48.99
C ASP A 29 36.17 0.05 -47.54
N ASN A 30 37.20 0.73 -47.00
CA ASN A 30 37.61 0.56 -45.61
C ASN A 30 36.56 1.12 -44.63
N ILE A 31 35.97 2.27 -44.92
CA ILE A 31 34.90 2.87 -44.11
C ILE A 31 33.64 2.00 -44.16
N CYS A 32 33.30 1.47 -45.32
CA CYS A 32 32.18 0.53 -45.49
C CYS A 32 32.40 -0.74 -44.66
N ALA A 33 33.59 -1.33 -44.73
CA ALA A 33 33.93 -2.51 -43.94
C ALA A 33 33.93 -2.24 -42.43
N GLU A 34 34.45 -1.08 -42.00
CA GLU A 34 34.45 -0.68 -40.59
C GLU A 34 33.01 -0.43 -40.08
N THR A 35 32.17 0.22 -40.89
CA THR A 35 30.77 0.48 -40.54
C THR A 35 29.92 -0.79 -40.51
N GLU A 36 30.16 -1.75 -41.41
CA GLU A 36 29.51 -3.07 -41.36
C GLU A 36 29.94 -3.86 -40.13
N ASN A 37 31.22 -3.85 -39.78
CA ASN A 37 31.73 -4.52 -38.58
C ASN A 37 31.16 -3.90 -37.29
N LEU A 38 31.14 -2.57 -37.20
CA LEU A 38 30.51 -1.84 -36.09
C LEU A 38 29.02 -2.18 -35.98
N LYS A 39 28.31 -2.30 -37.10
CA LYS A 39 26.90 -2.67 -37.12
C LYS A 39 26.69 -4.10 -36.62
N GLU A 40 27.50 -5.05 -37.05
CA GLU A 40 27.47 -6.41 -36.52
C GLU A 40 27.76 -6.47 -35.02
N GLU A 41 28.71 -5.67 -34.54
CA GLU A 41 29.04 -5.58 -33.12
C GLU A 41 27.86 -5.03 -32.32
N ILE A 42 27.21 -3.98 -32.81
CA ILE A 42 26.00 -3.40 -32.20
C ILE A 42 24.85 -4.41 -32.16
N ASP A 43 24.61 -5.15 -33.25
CA ASP A 43 23.51 -6.14 -33.31
C ASP A 43 23.76 -7.34 -32.38
N LYS A 44 25.02 -7.63 -32.02
CA LYS A 44 25.40 -8.69 -31.06
C LYS A 44 25.33 -8.24 -29.60
N ILE A 45 25.16 -6.95 -29.32
CA ILE A 45 25.00 -6.44 -27.95
C ILE A 45 23.58 -6.74 -27.49
N GLU A 46 23.44 -7.73 -26.61
CA GLU A 46 22.21 -7.92 -25.84
C GLU A 46 22.07 -6.75 -24.85
N ILE A 47 21.07 -5.89 -25.08
CA ILE A 47 20.76 -4.79 -24.19
C ILE A 47 20.14 -5.37 -22.90
N PRO A 48 20.75 -5.16 -21.71
CA PRO A 48 20.18 -5.64 -20.47
C PRO A 48 18.85 -4.91 -20.17
N GLU A 49 17.78 -5.64 -19.84
CA GLU A 49 16.47 -5.07 -19.43
C GLU A 49 16.57 -4.02 -18.29
N THR A 50 17.65 -4.07 -17.51
CA THR A 50 17.90 -3.16 -16.38
C THR A 50 18.23 -1.72 -16.80
N LEU A 51 18.72 -1.49 -18.02
CA LEU A 51 19.02 -0.15 -18.52
C LEU A 51 17.74 0.61 -18.86
N ASP A 52 16.72 -0.09 -19.36
CA ASP A 52 15.42 0.50 -19.69
C ASP A 52 14.70 1.04 -18.46
N GLU A 53 14.70 0.29 -17.35
CA GLU A 53 13.93 0.67 -16.17
C GLU A 53 14.42 1.98 -15.54
N ARG A 54 15.74 2.21 -15.51
CA ARG A 54 16.34 3.47 -15.02
C ARG A 54 16.02 4.64 -15.93
N VAL A 55 16.06 4.44 -17.25
CA VAL A 55 15.75 5.47 -18.25
C VAL A 55 14.26 5.85 -18.18
N TYR A 56 13.35 4.86 -18.12
CA TYR A 56 11.92 5.10 -17.98
C TYR A 56 11.55 5.77 -16.65
N ARG A 57 12.17 5.36 -15.53
CA ARG A 57 12.00 6.05 -14.22
C ARG A 57 12.44 7.51 -14.29
N TYR A 58 13.56 7.80 -14.94
CA TYR A 58 14.03 9.17 -15.11
C TYR A 58 13.05 10.02 -15.94
N ILE A 59 12.61 9.52 -17.10
CA ILE A 59 11.65 10.21 -17.97
C ILE A 59 10.33 10.52 -17.24
N ASN A 60 9.80 9.54 -16.49
CA ASN A 60 8.58 9.72 -15.70
C ASN A 60 8.76 10.74 -14.57
N SER A 61 9.92 10.75 -13.91
CA SER A 61 10.22 11.72 -12.85
C SER A 61 10.26 13.17 -13.35
N VAL A 62 10.68 13.40 -14.60
CA VAL A 62 10.75 14.73 -15.22
C VAL A 62 9.37 15.22 -15.68
N LYS A 63 8.54 14.33 -16.26
CA LYS A 63 7.17 14.69 -16.68
C LYS A 63 6.28 15.08 -15.48
N GLY A 64 6.40 14.38 -14.35
CA GLY A 64 5.60 14.67 -13.15
C GLY A 64 5.90 16.03 -12.49
N ARG A 65 7.16 16.47 -12.49
CA ARG A 65 7.58 17.71 -11.81
C ARG A 65 6.99 18.98 -12.43
N LYS A 66 6.88 19.06 -13.77
CA LYS A 66 6.31 20.24 -14.46
C LYS A 66 4.79 20.36 -14.30
N SER A 67 4.06 19.25 -14.24
CA SER A 67 2.61 19.23 -14.02
C SER A 67 2.26 19.71 -12.60
N ARG A 68 2.96 19.14 -11.59
CA ARG A 68 2.71 19.43 -10.18
C ARG A 68 3.00 20.89 -9.80
N GLN A 69 4.04 21.50 -10.36
CA GLN A 69 4.35 22.92 -10.11
C GLN A 69 3.28 23.87 -10.65
N ARG A 70 2.69 23.60 -11.81
CA ARG A 70 1.62 24.42 -12.38
C ARG A 70 0.31 24.30 -11.60
N PHE A 71 0.00 23.10 -11.11
CA PHE A 71 -1.17 22.86 -10.26
C PHE A 71 -1.06 23.59 -8.92
N ILE A 72 0.10 23.47 -8.25
CA ILE A 72 0.36 24.15 -6.98
C ILE A 72 0.31 25.68 -7.13
N ALA A 73 0.88 26.23 -8.20
CA ALA A 73 0.86 27.67 -8.45
C ALA A 73 -0.56 28.22 -8.69
N LYS A 74 -1.41 27.48 -9.41
CA LYS A 74 -2.83 27.85 -9.60
C LYS A 74 -3.64 27.73 -8.31
N PHE A 75 -3.40 26.69 -7.52
CA PHE A 75 -4.11 26.47 -6.26
C PHE A 75 -3.78 27.51 -5.19
N ARG A 76 -2.54 28.04 -5.17
CA ARG A 76 -2.10 29.06 -4.20
C ARG A 76 -2.91 30.36 -4.26
N ASN A 77 -3.36 30.79 -5.43
CA ASN A 77 -4.11 32.05 -5.57
C ASN A 77 -5.61 31.91 -5.25
N THR A 78 -6.18 30.71 -5.35
CA THR A 78 -7.61 30.46 -5.06
C THR A 78 -7.84 29.89 -3.67
N SER A 79 -6.81 29.31 -3.04
CA SER A 79 -6.91 28.63 -1.74
C SER A 79 -7.27 29.56 -0.58
N SER A 80 -6.83 30.82 -0.57
CA SER A 80 -7.07 31.72 0.58
C SER A 80 -8.55 32.10 0.76
N ARG A 81 -9.27 32.39 -0.33
CA ARG A 81 -10.70 32.74 -0.27
C ARG A 81 -11.57 31.53 0.06
N VAL A 82 -11.22 30.38 -0.50
CA VAL A 82 -11.93 29.12 -0.23
C VAL A 82 -11.74 28.67 1.22
N ALA A 83 -10.54 28.85 1.79
CA ALA A 83 -10.27 28.52 3.18
C ALA A 83 -11.13 29.33 4.17
N VAL A 84 -11.35 30.63 3.90
CA VAL A 84 -12.20 31.48 4.76
C VAL A 84 -13.66 31.04 4.71
N ILE A 85 -14.17 30.70 3.52
CA ILE A 85 -15.56 30.21 3.36
C ILE A 85 -15.73 28.85 4.04
N LEU A 86 -14.75 27.95 3.89
CA LEU A 86 -14.75 26.65 4.56
C LEU A 86 -14.69 26.79 6.08
N LEU A 87 -13.88 27.70 6.60
CA LEU A 87 -13.82 27.97 8.04
C LEU A 87 -15.15 28.51 8.56
N ALA A 88 -15.78 29.46 7.87
CA ALA A 88 -17.09 29.97 8.25
C ALA A 88 -18.16 28.87 8.25
N LEU A 89 -18.14 27.97 7.25
CA LEU A 89 -19.02 26.80 7.20
C LEU A 89 -18.76 25.84 8.35
N LEU A 90 -17.49 25.53 8.66
CA LEU A 90 -17.12 24.66 9.77
C LEU A 90 -17.60 25.23 11.11
N PHE A 91 -17.39 26.53 11.35
CA PHE A 91 -17.88 27.18 12.57
C PHE A 91 -19.41 27.16 12.64
N SER A 92 -20.12 27.39 11.52
CA SER A 92 -21.58 27.27 11.49
C SER A 92 -22.08 25.84 11.76
N LEU A 93 -21.33 24.83 11.30
CA LEU A 93 -21.67 23.44 11.54
C LEU A 93 -21.44 23.06 13.01
N ILE A 94 -20.36 23.55 13.62
CA ILE A 94 -20.05 23.34 15.04
C ILE A 94 -21.10 24.02 15.94
N THR A 95 -21.56 25.23 15.62
CA THR A 95 -22.59 25.90 16.43
C THR A 95 -23.94 25.19 16.33
N LEU A 96 -24.31 24.69 15.15
CA LEU A 96 -25.56 23.94 14.95
C LEU A 96 -25.55 22.60 15.67
N THR A 97 -24.41 21.89 15.75
CA THR A 97 -24.31 20.62 16.50
C THR A 97 -24.36 20.81 18.01
N LEU A 98 -23.89 21.95 18.52
CA LEU A 98 -24.00 22.28 19.95
C LEU A 98 -25.40 22.75 20.35
N SER A 99 -26.12 23.45 19.46
CA SER A 99 -27.40 24.09 19.79
C SER A 99 -28.63 23.22 19.52
N VAL A 100 -28.57 22.24 18.62
CA VAL A 100 -29.75 21.46 18.20
C VAL A 100 -29.48 19.97 18.37
N GLU A 101 -30.12 19.39 19.39
CA GLU A 101 -30.04 17.98 19.76
C GLU A 101 -30.30 17.05 18.55
N ALA A 102 -31.36 17.33 17.78
CA ALA A 102 -31.76 16.53 16.62
C ALA A 102 -30.74 16.61 15.46
N PHE A 103 -30.14 17.78 15.25
CA PHE A 103 -29.12 17.95 14.22
C PHE A 103 -27.83 17.22 14.59
N ARG A 104 -27.46 17.23 15.88
CA ARG A 104 -26.35 16.45 16.41
C ARG A 104 -26.54 14.95 16.13
N VAL A 105 -27.73 14.40 16.39
CA VAL A 105 -28.06 13.00 16.08
C VAL A 105 -28.05 12.72 14.58
N HIS A 106 -28.41 13.68 13.73
CA HIS A 106 -28.35 13.52 12.27
C HIS A 106 -26.92 13.55 11.72
N ILE A 107 -26.02 14.36 12.29
CA ILE A 107 -24.58 14.44 11.95
C ILE A 107 -23.83 13.21 12.48
N TYR A 108 -23.96 12.89 13.78
CA TYR A 108 -24.39 11.57 14.27
C TYR A 108 -24.52 10.48 13.21
N ASN A 109 -25.67 10.50 12.56
CA ASN A 109 -26.02 9.54 11.55
C ASN A 109 -25.08 9.63 10.36
N LEU A 110 -25.04 10.73 9.61
CA LEU A 110 -24.25 10.88 8.39
C LEU A 110 -22.76 10.46 8.46
N PHE A 111 -22.03 10.84 9.51
CA PHE A 111 -20.59 10.53 9.61
C PHE A 111 -20.30 9.15 10.19
N PHE A 112 -21.25 8.57 10.93
CA PHE A 112 -21.10 7.24 11.53
C PHE A 112 -22.02 6.20 10.85
N THR A 113 -22.73 6.54 9.77
CA THR A 113 -23.76 5.67 9.17
C THR A 113 -23.18 4.56 8.31
N ASP A 114 -21.93 4.65 7.88
CA ASP A 114 -21.20 3.50 7.31
C ASP A 114 -20.75 2.47 8.36
N HIS A 115 -21.08 2.70 9.63
CA HIS A 115 -20.92 1.74 10.71
C HIS A 115 -22.22 1.48 11.48
N LYS A 116 -23.39 1.82 10.92
CA LYS A 116 -24.68 1.76 11.67
C LYS A 116 -25.45 0.46 11.63
N GLU A 117 -25.04 -0.55 10.86
CA GLU A 117 -25.46 -1.93 11.18
C GLU A 117 -24.76 -2.44 12.45
N PHE A 118 -23.65 -1.82 12.87
CA PHE A 118 -22.91 -2.18 14.08
C PHE A 118 -23.36 -1.43 15.36
N SER A 119 -24.38 -0.56 15.28
CA SER A 119 -24.75 0.34 16.39
C SER A 119 -25.91 -0.14 17.27
N ASN A 120 -26.27 -1.42 17.20
CA ASN A 120 -26.97 -2.12 18.29
C ASN A 120 -25.99 -2.77 19.27
N ALA A 121 -24.69 -2.52 19.13
CA ALA A 121 -23.70 -2.91 20.13
C ALA A 121 -23.86 -2.02 21.36
N LYS A 122 -24.56 -2.56 22.36
CA LYS A 122 -24.65 -2.08 23.74
C LYS A 122 -23.25 -1.65 24.20
N THR A 123 -22.96 -0.36 24.10
CA THR A 123 -21.70 0.23 24.55
C THR A 123 -21.79 0.30 26.06
N MET A 124 -21.39 -0.77 26.73
CA MET A 124 -21.12 -0.74 28.16
C MET A 124 -19.71 -0.19 28.33
N GLU A 125 -19.64 1.06 28.80
CA GLU A 125 -18.43 1.60 29.39
C GLU A 125 -18.00 0.75 30.60
N ILE A 126 -16.68 0.72 30.78
CA ILE A 126 -15.93 -0.22 31.59
C ILE A 126 -16.23 -0.02 33.08
N SER A 127 -16.81 -1.04 33.70
CA SER A 127 -16.61 -1.36 35.12
C SER A 127 -16.92 -2.85 35.30
N ASP A 128 -15.92 -3.60 35.77
CA ASP A 128 -15.89 -5.03 36.02
C ASP A 128 -15.65 -5.93 34.80
N GLU A 129 -14.48 -6.57 34.79
CA GLU A 129 -14.01 -7.59 33.85
C GLU A 129 -15.03 -8.71 33.56
N ASN A 130 -15.99 -8.91 34.47
CA ASN A 130 -17.01 -9.96 34.37
C ASN A 130 -18.33 -9.50 33.71
N ASN A 131 -18.65 -8.20 33.69
CA ASN A 131 -19.99 -7.76 33.32
C ASN A 131 -20.24 -7.67 31.80
N ALA A 132 -19.21 -7.38 30.99
CA ALA A 132 -19.36 -7.29 29.53
C ALA A 132 -19.46 -8.66 28.84
N ILE A 133 -18.78 -9.68 29.39
CA ILE A 133 -18.79 -11.06 28.88
C ILE A 133 -19.91 -11.89 29.53
N SER A 134 -20.45 -11.46 30.69
CA SER A 134 -21.54 -12.13 31.40
C SER A 134 -22.80 -12.39 30.56
N GLY A 135 -23.00 -11.67 29.45
CA GLY A 135 -24.13 -11.88 28.55
C GLY A 135 -23.90 -12.90 27.44
N TRP A 136 -22.67 -13.39 27.26
CA TRP A 136 -22.35 -14.36 26.21
C TRP A 136 -22.62 -15.78 26.69
N SER A 137 -23.33 -16.53 25.86
CA SER A 137 -23.49 -17.97 26.01
C SER A 137 -22.77 -18.68 24.88
N ASP A 138 -22.16 -19.83 25.18
CA ASP A 138 -21.54 -20.71 24.19
C ASP A 138 -20.44 -19.97 23.41
N TYR A 139 -19.35 -19.65 24.11
CA TYR A 139 -18.23 -18.87 23.55
C TYR A 139 -16.88 -19.44 23.98
N TYR A 140 -15.84 -19.16 23.20
CA TYR A 140 -14.48 -19.47 23.58
C TYR A 140 -13.78 -18.26 24.18
N PHE A 141 -12.92 -18.50 25.17
CA PHE A 141 -12.12 -17.49 25.84
C PHE A 141 -10.67 -17.97 25.99
N PRO A 142 -9.65 -17.13 25.72
CA PRO A 142 -8.25 -17.51 25.96
C PRO A 142 -7.97 -17.67 27.47
N ALA A 143 -7.64 -18.88 27.91
CA ALA A 143 -7.24 -19.13 29.30
C ALA A 143 -5.85 -18.57 29.63
N TYR A 144 -5.03 -18.31 28.60
CA TYR A 144 -3.76 -17.62 28.72
C TYR A 144 -3.76 -16.31 27.94
N ILE A 145 -3.42 -15.23 28.65
CA ILE A 145 -3.10 -13.93 28.11
C ILE A 145 -1.75 -13.51 28.73
N PRO A 146 -0.79 -12.97 27.94
CA PRO A 146 0.50 -12.54 28.47
C PRO A 146 0.37 -11.53 29.62
N GLU A 147 1.32 -11.58 30.55
CA GLU A 147 1.34 -10.66 31.69
C GLU A 147 1.34 -9.19 31.25
N GLY A 148 0.62 -8.35 31.99
CA GLY A 148 0.50 -6.91 31.74
C GLY A 148 -0.62 -6.52 30.76
N PHE A 149 -1.29 -7.49 30.14
CA PHE A 149 -2.47 -7.21 29.33
C PHE A 149 -3.74 -7.16 30.18
N TYR A 150 -4.63 -6.23 29.83
CA TYR A 150 -5.97 -6.12 30.39
C TYR A 150 -7.01 -5.96 29.28
N ILE A 151 -8.25 -6.33 29.55
CA ILE A 151 -9.35 -6.17 28.59
C ILE A 151 -9.69 -4.67 28.48
N LYS A 152 -9.51 -4.10 27.28
CA LYS A 152 -9.94 -2.74 26.96
C LYS A 152 -11.40 -2.68 26.54
N SER A 153 -11.89 -3.71 25.85
CA SER A 153 -13.28 -3.78 25.40
C SER A 153 -13.66 -5.20 25.00
N ALA A 154 -14.88 -5.62 25.30
CA ALA A 154 -15.51 -6.81 24.74
C ALA A 154 -16.86 -6.40 24.13
N ARG A 155 -17.17 -6.89 22.93
CA ARG A 155 -18.44 -6.60 22.24
C ARG A 155 -18.85 -7.74 21.34
N GLU A 156 -20.16 -7.90 21.17
CA GLU A 156 -20.76 -8.80 20.19
C GLU A 156 -21.47 -7.96 19.13
N ILE A 157 -21.27 -8.29 17.87
CA ILE A 157 -21.91 -7.63 16.75
C ILE A 157 -22.30 -8.70 15.73
N GLU A 158 -23.61 -8.88 15.51
CA GLU A 158 -24.14 -9.84 14.53
C GLU A 158 -23.59 -11.27 14.71
N GLY A 159 -23.45 -11.72 15.96
CA GLY A 159 -22.87 -13.04 16.29
C GLY A 159 -21.35 -13.11 16.19
N ILE A 160 -20.68 -12.01 15.79
CA ILE A 160 -19.23 -11.87 15.83
C ILE A 160 -18.83 -11.25 17.18
N ARG A 161 -18.07 -11.99 17.97
CA ARG A 161 -17.59 -11.55 19.27
C ARG A 161 -16.16 -11.08 19.15
N VAL A 162 -15.87 -9.91 19.70
CA VAL A 162 -14.56 -9.26 19.64
C VAL A 162 -14.12 -8.89 21.06
N ILE A 163 -12.96 -9.37 21.46
CA ILE A 163 -12.28 -8.97 22.70
C ILE A 163 -10.97 -8.28 22.33
N LYS A 164 -10.77 -7.07 22.87
CA LYS A 164 -9.54 -6.31 22.73
C LYS A 164 -8.80 -6.29 24.06
N TYR A 165 -7.58 -6.80 24.03
CA TYR A 165 -6.61 -6.64 25.11
C TYR A 165 -5.56 -5.62 24.72
N VAL A 166 -5.09 -4.84 25.69
CA VAL A 166 -3.95 -3.91 25.52
C VAL A 166 -3.06 -3.96 26.76
N ASN A 167 -1.84 -3.46 26.62
CA ASN A 167 -0.97 -3.15 27.75
C ASN A 167 -0.37 -1.75 27.63
N ASP A 168 0.43 -1.36 28.62
CA ASP A 168 1.07 -0.05 28.68
C ASP A 168 2.21 0.13 27.66
N ASN A 169 2.69 -0.97 27.07
CA ASN A 169 3.74 -0.97 26.04
C ASN A 169 3.19 -0.80 24.61
N ASN A 170 1.92 -0.39 24.48
CA ASN A 170 1.24 -0.26 23.19
C ASN A 170 1.17 -1.58 22.40
N GLU A 171 1.28 -2.73 23.09
CA GLU A 171 0.96 -4.03 22.53
C GLU A 171 -0.55 -4.28 22.63
N TYR A 172 -1.07 -5.05 21.69
CA TYR A 172 -2.51 -5.32 21.62
C TYR A 172 -2.80 -6.73 21.16
N ILE A 173 -3.96 -7.25 21.57
CA ILE A 173 -4.51 -8.51 21.07
C ILE A 173 -5.97 -8.25 20.71
N TYR A 174 -6.33 -8.51 19.44
CA TYR A 174 -7.72 -8.60 19.01
C TYR A 174 -8.05 -10.07 18.83
N PHE A 175 -8.90 -10.60 19.72
CA PHE A 175 -9.46 -11.93 19.61
C PHE A 175 -10.88 -11.83 19.06
N ILE A 176 -11.13 -12.46 17.93
CA ILE A 176 -12.41 -12.47 17.24
C ILE A 176 -12.86 -13.93 17.12
N GLN A 177 -14.11 -14.19 17.44
CA GLN A 177 -14.77 -15.47 17.17
C GLN A 177 -16.11 -15.23 16.47
N ALA A 178 -16.45 -16.11 15.54
CA ALA A 178 -17.75 -16.14 14.89
C ALA A 178 -18.11 -17.58 14.54
N SER A 179 -19.41 -17.86 14.41
CA SER A 179 -19.87 -19.17 13.96
C SER A 179 -19.26 -19.50 12.59
N ASN A 180 -18.97 -20.79 12.37
CA ASN A 180 -18.52 -21.23 11.05
C ASN A 180 -19.54 -20.87 9.96
N GLY A 181 -19.06 -20.36 8.83
CA GLY A 181 -19.91 -19.91 7.73
C GLY A 181 -20.31 -18.42 7.79
N THR A 182 -19.99 -17.70 8.87
CA THR A 182 -20.08 -16.23 8.89
C THR A 182 -19.02 -15.64 7.96
N GLU A 183 -19.46 -14.85 6.98
CA GLU A 183 -18.55 -14.10 6.11
C GLU A 183 -17.88 -12.97 6.88
N ILE A 184 -16.59 -13.14 7.19
CA ILE A 184 -15.78 -12.06 7.75
C ILE A 184 -14.82 -11.60 6.66
N SER A 185 -14.97 -10.35 6.22
CA SER A 185 -14.05 -9.68 5.32
C SER A 185 -12.75 -9.35 6.06
N LEU A 186 -11.86 -10.35 6.13
CA LEU A 186 -10.53 -10.19 6.70
C LEU A 186 -9.57 -9.82 5.57
N ASP A 187 -8.98 -8.64 5.67
CA ASP A 187 -7.96 -8.12 4.75
C ASP A 187 -6.64 -8.90 4.88
N THR A 188 -6.67 -10.14 4.42
CA THR A 188 -5.57 -11.12 4.39
C THR A 188 -4.95 -11.23 3.01
N GLU A 189 -5.30 -10.34 2.08
CA GLU A 189 -4.93 -10.44 0.67
C GLU A 189 -3.45 -10.11 0.40
N SER A 190 -2.75 -9.52 1.38
CA SER A 190 -1.32 -9.18 1.28
C SER A 190 -0.54 -9.56 2.55
N GLY A 191 0.49 -10.40 2.39
CA GLY A 191 1.37 -10.83 3.49
C GLY A 191 1.99 -12.21 3.24
N ASN A 192 3.13 -12.49 3.90
CA ASN A 192 3.73 -13.83 3.87
C ASN A 192 2.84 -14.77 4.68
N LYS A 193 2.28 -15.79 4.02
CA LYS A 193 1.40 -16.78 4.63
C LYS A 193 2.14 -18.07 4.89
N LYS A 194 1.90 -18.68 6.04
CA LYS A 194 2.36 -20.03 6.35
C LYS A 194 1.31 -20.81 7.12
N GLU A 195 1.29 -22.11 6.90
CA GLU A 195 0.43 -23.03 7.64
C GLU A 195 1.16 -23.47 8.92
N ILE A 196 0.47 -23.37 10.05
CA ILE A 196 0.93 -23.85 11.35
C ILE A 196 -0.14 -24.76 11.97
N THR A 197 0.17 -25.33 13.13
CA THR A 197 -0.75 -26.20 13.86
C THR A 197 -1.07 -25.63 15.23
N ILE A 198 -2.37 -25.54 15.54
CA ILE A 198 -2.94 -25.15 16.85
C ILE A 198 -3.78 -26.32 17.35
N ASN A 199 -3.42 -26.91 18.49
CA ASN A 199 -4.13 -28.08 19.08
C ASN A 199 -4.43 -29.21 18.06
N GLY A 200 -3.47 -29.52 17.20
CA GLY A 200 -3.60 -30.56 16.16
C GLY A 200 -4.42 -30.16 14.92
N LYS A 201 -4.97 -28.94 14.86
CA LYS A 201 -5.73 -28.41 13.72
C LYS A 201 -4.89 -27.44 12.90
N ARG A 202 -5.13 -27.40 11.59
CA ARG A 202 -4.45 -26.50 10.66
C ARG A 202 -4.86 -25.06 10.92
N ALA A 203 -3.90 -24.16 10.91
CA ALA A 203 -4.09 -22.74 11.10
C ALA A 203 -3.25 -21.95 10.10
N LEU A 204 -3.75 -20.80 9.68
CA LEU A 204 -3.05 -19.89 8.79
C LEU A 204 -2.44 -18.76 9.61
N PHE A 205 -1.12 -18.61 9.52
CA PHE A 205 -0.40 -17.47 10.07
C PHE A 205 0.02 -16.54 8.93
N ALA A 206 -0.18 -15.24 9.10
CA ALA A 206 0.20 -14.21 8.13
C ALA A 206 0.83 -13.00 8.82
N GLU A 207 1.87 -12.44 8.21
CA GLU A 207 2.49 -11.19 8.64
C GLU A 207 2.18 -10.08 7.63
N LYS A 208 1.68 -8.94 8.11
CA LYS A 208 1.31 -7.78 7.30
C LYS A 208 1.62 -6.49 8.05
N GLU A 209 2.40 -5.57 7.48
CA GLU A 209 2.55 -4.19 8.00
C GLU A 209 2.87 -4.07 9.51
N GLY A 210 3.72 -4.97 10.05
CA GLY A 210 4.08 -4.95 11.48
C GLY A 210 3.01 -5.51 12.43
N LYS A 211 1.98 -6.18 11.90
CA LYS A 211 1.02 -6.99 12.66
C LYS A 211 1.03 -8.44 12.16
N ASN A 212 0.79 -9.33 13.10
CA ASN A 212 0.64 -10.75 12.89
C ASN A 212 -0.83 -11.14 12.99
N ILE A 213 -1.23 -12.06 12.13
CA ILE A 213 -2.60 -12.55 11.99
C ILE A 213 -2.55 -14.06 12.07
N LEU A 214 -3.38 -14.64 12.94
CA LEU A 214 -3.56 -16.08 13.07
C LEU A 214 -5.04 -16.43 12.91
N ILE A 215 -5.33 -17.36 12.01
CA ILE A 215 -6.69 -17.79 11.66
C ILE A 215 -6.78 -19.29 11.79
N TRP A 216 -7.78 -19.77 12.52
CA TRP A 216 -8.04 -21.19 12.69
C TRP A 216 -9.52 -21.39 13.02
N ASN A 217 -9.98 -22.64 13.02
CA ASN A 217 -11.35 -22.95 13.35
C ASN A 217 -11.43 -24.27 14.14
N ASN A 218 -12.53 -24.45 14.85
CA ASN A 218 -12.97 -25.74 15.33
C ASN A 218 -14.27 -26.15 14.62
N GLU A 219 -15.02 -27.08 15.20
CA GLU A 219 -16.26 -27.58 14.62
C GLU A 219 -17.39 -26.55 14.63
N GLU A 220 -17.35 -25.60 15.58
CA GLU A 220 -18.44 -24.65 15.86
C GLU A 220 -18.10 -23.24 15.37
N PHE A 221 -16.88 -22.78 15.63
CA PHE A 221 -16.44 -21.40 15.46
C PHE A 221 -15.15 -21.28 14.63
N SER A 222 -15.06 -20.17 13.93
CA SER A 222 -13.85 -19.64 13.33
C SER A 222 -13.27 -18.56 14.24
N PHE A 223 -11.96 -18.60 14.41
CA PHE A 223 -11.19 -17.72 15.28
C PHE A 223 -10.20 -16.91 14.47
N HIS A 224 -10.06 -15.65 14.87
CA HIS A 224 -9.12 -14.73 14.29
C HIS A 224 -8.41 -13.95 15.40
N LEU A 225 -7.08 -14.00 15.38
CA LEU A 225 -6.22 -13.34 16.34
C LEU A 225 -5.31 -12.37 15.59
N THR A 226 -5.44 -11.07 15.86
CA THR A 226 -4.53 -10.04 15.33
C THR A 226 -3.76 -9.40 16.47
N SER A 227 -2.45 -9.29 16.33
CA SER A 227 -1.59 -8.73 17.36
C SER A 227 -0.27 -8.21 16.77
N ASN A 228 0.42 -7.32 17.48
CA ASN A 228 1.83 -7.01 17.23
C ASN A 228 2.79 -7.91 18.04
N LEU A 229 2.28 -8.93 18.74
CA LEU A 229 3.07 -9.95 19.40
C LEU A 229 3.69 -10.93 18.41
N ASP A 230 4.79 -11.58 18.80
CA ASP A 230 5.43 -12.63 18.02
C ASP A 230 4.55 -13.89 17.91
N GLU A 231 4.82 -14.68 16.86
CA GLU A 231 4.08 -15.90 16.55
C GLU A 231 3.98 -16.89 17.72
N ARG A 232 5.03 -17.04 18.54
CA ARG A 232 5.01 -18.01 19.64
C ARG A 232 4.00 -17.60 20.69
N LYS A 233 3.97 -16.32 21.07
CA LYS A 233 2.97 -15.79 22.01
C LYS A 233 1.56 -15.94 21.47
N MET A 234 1.34 -15.62 20.19
CA MET A 234 0.03 -15.79 19.54
C MET A 234 -0.42 -17.25 19.52
N LYS A 235 0.51 -18.17 19.25
CA LYS A 235 0.25 -19.60 19.28
C LYS A 235 -0.17 -20.06 20.69
N PHE A 236 0.52 -19.64 21.74
CA PHE A 236 0.13 -19.97 23.12
C PHE A 236 -1.27 -19.48 23.48
N ILE A 237 -1.63 -18.26 23.08
CA ILE A 237 -2.97 -17.71 23.29
C ILE A 237 -4.01 -18.60 22.57
N ALA A 238 -3.76 -18.93 21.30
CA ALA A 238 -4.66 -19.76 20.50
C ALA A 238 -4.82 -21.20 21.02
N GLU A 239 -3.75 -21.80 21.54
CA GLU A 239 -3.78 -23.14 22.13
C GLU A 239 -4.52 -23.17 23.47
N SER A 240 -4.57 -22.05 24.19
CA SER A 240 -5.21 -21.90 25.50
C SER A 240 -6.73 -21.67 25.46
N LEU A 241 -7.36 -21.71 24.28
CA LEU A 241 -8.80 -21.46 24.18
C LEU A 241 -9.61 -22.50 24.96
N GLU A 242 -10.46 -22.01 25.86
CA GLU A 242 -11.43 -22.80 26.60
C GLU A 242 -12.85 -22.38 26.24
N LYS A 243 -13.76 -23.34 26.18
CA LYS A 243 -15.19 -23.10 26.04
C LYS A 243 -15.78 -22.66 27.38
N LYS A 244 -16.62 -21.63 27.37
CA LYS A 244 -17.33 -21.06 28.53
C LYS A 244 -18.83 -21.09 28.33
#